data_AF-A0A841K242-F1
#
_entry.id   AF-A0A841K242-F1
#
_cell.length_a   1.000
_cell.length_b   1.000
_cell.length_c   1.000
_cell.angle_alpha   90.00
_cell.angle_beta   90.00
_cell.angle_gamma   90.00
#
_symmetry.space_group_name_H-M   'P 1'
#
loop_
_entity.id
_entity.type
_entity.pdbx_description
1 polymer ?
#
loop_
_entity_poly.entity_id
_entity_poly.type
_entity_poly.pdbx_seq_one_letter_code
_entity_poly.pdbx_strand_id
1 'polypeptide(L)' 'MGVTRIRQAMNAGKRWAEKQQKDGIEIDPSSAEQAAQEKYSHAGFQHLFITSALEVLLDIETQAPQQAQAEPR' A
#
# COMPACT_ATOMS: atom_id res chain seq x y z
N MET A 1 -7.90 23.26 7.48
CA MET A 1 -8.05 22.71 6.11
C MET A 1 -6.90 21.78 5.65
N GLY A 2 -5.78 21.60 6.39
CA GLY A 2 -4.65 20.75 5.95
C GLY A 2 -4.81 19.23 6.19
N VAL A 3 -5.45 18.82 7.29
CA VAL A 3 -5.60 17.40 7.68
C VAL A 3 -6.33 16.58 6.61
N THR A 4 -7.25 17.20 5.87
CA THR A 4 -8.02 16.54 4.81
C THR A 4 -7.13 16.07 3.66
N ARG A 5 -6.12 16.87 3.26
CA ARG A 5 -5.23 16.52 2.14
C ARG A 5 -4.22 15.44 2.51
N ILE A 6 -3.72 15.46 3.74
CA ILE A 6 -2.86 14.40 4.29
C ILE A 6 -3.59 13.07 4.28
N ARG A 7 -4.81 13.02 4.83
CA ARG A 7 -5.63 11.80 4.87
C ARG A 7 -5.99 11.31 3.47
N GLN A 8 -6.23 12.21 2.52
CA GLN A 8 -6.48 11.85 1.12
C GLN A 8 -5.26 11.16 0.49
N ALA A 9 -4.04 11.68 0.71
CA ALA A 9 -2.82 11.07 0.17
C ALA A 9 -2.60 9.65 0.70
N MET A 10 -2.74 9.47 2.02
CA MET A 10 -2.61 8.14 2.66
C MET A 10 -3.70 7.17 2.18
N ASN A 11 -4.97 7.59 2.14
CA ASN A 11 -6.04 6.72 1.67
C ASN A 11 -5.89 6.35 0.18
N ALA A 12 -5.29 7.24 -0.61
CA ALA A 12 -5.00 6.95 -2.01
C ALA A 12 -3.92 5.87 -2.17
N GLY A 13 -2.89 5.87 -1.32
CA GLY A 13 -1.84 4.84 -1.34
C GLY A 13 -2.40 3.47 -0.95
N LYS A 14 -3.16 3.41 0.14
CA LYS A 14 -3.83 2.17 0.58
C LYS A 14 -4.72 1.55 -0.51
N ARG A 15 -5.61 2.37 -1.08
CA ARG A 15 -6.53 1.91 -2.14
C ARG A 15 -5.82 1.50 -3.42
N TRP A 16 -4.74 2.18 -3.74
CA TRP A 16 -3.93 1.80 -4.89
C TRP A 16 -3.30 0.42 -4.65
N ALA A 17 -2.71 0.19 -3.48
CA ALA A 17 -2.11 -1.11 -3.15
C ALA A 17 -3.13 -2.25 -3.12
N GLU A 18 -4.28 -2.05 -2.47
CA GLU A 18 -5.39 -3.01 -2.47
C GLU A 18 -5.85 -3.37 -3.89
N LYS A 19 -5.87 -2.37 -4.79
CA LYS A 19 -6.24 -2.60 -6.19
C LYS A 19 -5.19 -3.41 -6.93
N GLN A 20 -3.91 -3.05 -6.84
CA GLN A 20 -2.82 -3.80 -7.50
C GLN A 20 -2.83 -5.26 -7.05
N GLN A 21 -2.98 -5.50 -5.74
CA GLN A 21 -3.09 -6.84 -5.18
C GLN A 21 -4.28 -7.61 -5.76
N LYS A 22 -5.47 -6.98 -5.82
CA LYS A 22 -6.67 -7.60 -6.41
C LYS A 22 -6.49 -7.95 -7.88
N ASP A 23 -5.75 -7.11 -8.60
CA ASP A 23 -5.44 -7.29 -10.02
C ASP A 23 -4.26 -8.28 -10.24
N GLY A 24 -3.66 -8.81 -9.16
CA GLY A 24 -2.52 -9.73 -9.22
C GLY A 24 -1.21 -9.07 -9.66
N ILE A 25 -1.13 -7.74 -9.54
CA ILE A 25 0.04 -6.94 -9.91
C ILE A 25 0.97 -6.84 -8.69
N GLU A 26 2.21 -7.25 -8.89
CA GLU A 26 3.26 -7.12 -7.88
C GLU A 26 3.50 -5.64 -7.55
N ILE A 27 3.61 -5.35 -6.26
CA ILE A 27 3.87 -4.01 -5.75
C ILE A 27 5.27 -4.00 -5.17
N ASP A 28 6.11 -3.13 -5.71
CA ASP A 28 7.43 -2.82 -5.16
C ASP A 28 7.58 -1.30 -4.88
N PRO A 29 8.61 -0.87 -4.14
CA PRO A 29 8.83 0.54 -3.86
C PRO A 29 8.93 1.43 -5.12
N SER A 30 9.46 0.91 -6.24
CA SER A 30 9.61 1.66 -7.49
C SER A 30 8.26 1.91 -8.16
N SER A 31 7.41 0.88 -8.21
CA SER A 31 6.04 0.97 -8.74
C SER A 31 5.16 1.93 -7.92
N ALA A 32 5.34 1.91 -6.59
CA ALA A 32 4.66 2.83 -5.67
C ALA A 32 5.14 4.28 -5.86
N GLU A 33 6.44 4.48 -6.09
CA GLU A 33 7.02 5.79 -6.39
C GLU A 33 6.50 6.36 -7.71
N GLN A 34 6.46 5.55 -8.78
CA GLN A 34 5.90 5.96 -10.07
C GLN A 34 4.44 6.40 -9.93
N ALA A 35 3.61 5.57 -9.29
CA ALA A 35 2.20 5.90 -9.04
C ALA A 35 2.02 7.18 -8.20
N ALA A 36 2.94 7.43 -7.26
CA ALA A 36 2.92 8.63 -6.45
C ALA A 36 3.29 9.89 -7.26
N GLN A 37 4.29 9.80 -8.12
CA GLN A 37 4.74 10.89 -8.99
C GLN A 37 3.68 11.28 -10.04
N GLU A 38 2.95 10.30 -10.57
CA GLU A 38 1.82 10.55 -11.49
C GLU A 38 0.68 11.34 -10.81
N LYS A 39 0.49 11.12 -9.51
CA LYS A 39 -0.68 11.62 -8.77
C LYS A 39 -0.42 12.92 -8.00
N TYR A 40 0.81 13.14 -7.57
CA TYR A 40 1.16 14.27 -6.72
C TYR A 40 2.45 14.94 -7.21
N SER A 41 2.41 16.26 -7.33
CA SER A 41 3.61 17.08 -7.61
C SER A 41 4.44 17.40 -6.37
N HIS A 42 3.85 17.30 -5.17
CA HIS A 42 4.51 17.65 -3.91
C HIS A 42 5.10 16.41 -3.23
N ALA A 43 6.42 16.42 -2.98
CA ALA A 43 7.16 15.30 -2.41
C ALA A 43 6.57 14.75 -1.10
N GLY A 44 6.09 15.63 -0.21
CA GLY A 44 5.44 15.20 1.03
C GLY A 44 4.17 14.35 0.82
N PHE A 45 3.36 14.63 -0.22
CA PHE A 45 2.19 13.81 -0.52
C PHE A 45 2.56 12.52 -1.25
N GLN A 46 3.62 12.55 -2.06
CA GLN A 46 4.19 11.34 -2.65
C GLN A 46 4.64 10.37 -1.55
N HIS A 47 5.40 10.86 -0.56
CA HIS A 47 5.87 10.04 0.55
C HIS A 47 4.71 9.44 1.38
N LEU A 48 3.69 10.24 1.70
CA LEU A 48 2.50 9.77 2.41
C LEU A 48 1.75 8.68 1.64
N PHE A 49 1.69 8.80 0.32
CA PHE A 49 1.11 7.76 -0.54
C PHE A 49 1.95 6.48 -0.49
N ILE A 50 3.27 6.59 -0.76
CA ILE A 50 4.19 5.44 -0.84
C ILE A 50 4.17 4.64 0.46
N THR A 51 4.39 5.29 1.60
CA THR A 51 4.45 4.57 2.89
C THR A 51 3.13 3.88 3.20
N SER A 52 2.00 4.54 2.95
CA SER A 52 0.68 3.94 3.18
C SER A 52 0.35 2.78 2.23
N ALA A 53 0.91 2.76 1.03
CA ALA A 53 0.79 1.65 0.09
C ALA A 53 1.62 0.44 0.56
N LEU A 54 2.86 0.68 1.00
CA LEU A 54 3.75 -0.37 1.50
C LEU A 54 3.27 -0.96 2.85
N GLU A 55 2.63 -0.16 3.70
CA GLU A 55 1.98 -0.66 4.93
C GLU A 55 0.97 -1.76 4.64
N VAL A 56 0.19 -1.64 3.56
CA VAL A 56 -0.80 -2.67 3.18
C VAL A 56 -0.11 -4.00 2.89
N LEU A 57 1.03 -3.98 2.18
CA LEU A 57 1.81 -5.18 1.89
C LEU A 57 2.33 -5.83 3.18
N LEU A 58 2.89 -5.02 4.08
CA LEU A 58 3.39 -5.52 5.37
C LEU A 58 2.25 -6.14 6.20
N ASP A 59 1.08 -5.50 6.25
CA ASP A 59 -0.08 -6.04 6.95
C ASP A 59 -0.54 -7.38 6.35
N ILE A 60 -0.47 -7.55 5.03
CA ILE A 60 -0.81 -8.80 4.34
C ILE A 60 0.21 -9.90 4.65
N GLU A 61 1.51 -9.61 4.57
CA GLU A 61 2.57 -10.56 4.92
C GLU A 61 2.45 -11.01 6.38
N THR A 62 2.06 -10.09 7.27
CA THR A 62 1.86 -10.37 8.69
C THR A 62 0.56 -11.15 8.96
N GLN A 63 -0.45 -11.01 8.09
CA GLN A 63 -1.75 -11.69 8.19
C GLN A 63 -1.80 -13.03 7.43
N ALA A 64 -0.79 -13.40 6.64
CA ALA A 64 -0.66 -14.73 6.05
C ALA A 64 -0.49 -15.78 7.19
N PRO A 65 -1.55 -16.49 7.62
CA PRO A 65 -1.49 -17.29 8.84
C PRO A 65 -0.86 -18.65 8.54
N GLN A 66 0.06 -19.09 9.41
CA GLN A 66 -0.05 -20.28 10.27
C GLN A 66 -1.08 -21.38 9.87
N GLN A 67 -1.14 -21.81 8.61
CA GLN A 67 -2.01 -22.90 8.13
C GLN A 67 -1.25 -24.16 7.69
N ALA A 68 0.02 -24.30 8.09
CA ALA A 68 0.85 -25.45 7.71
C ALA A 68 1.15 -26.45 8.85
N GLN A 69 0.48 -26.37 10.01
CA GLN A 69 0.63 -27.37 11.08
C GLN A 69 -0.71 -27.76 11.69
N ALA A 70 -1.54 -28.41 10.89
CA ALA A 70 -2.57 -29.30 11.39
C ALA A 70 -2.75 -30.43 10.38
N GLU A 71 -1.85 -31.41 10.41
CA GLU A 71 -2.18 -32.74 9.91
C GLU A 71 -2.37 -33.71 11.09
N PRO A 72 -3.47 -34.49 11.11
CA PRO A 72 -3.87 -35.29 12.25
C PRO A 72 -3.43 -36.75 12.12
N ARG A 73 -2.90 -37.27 13.24
CA ARG A 73 -2.68 -38.69 13.61
C ARG A 73 -1.62 -39.47 12.86
#